data_AF-A0AA39G0S9-F1
#
_entry.id   AF-A0AA39G0S9-F1
#
_cell.length_a   1.000
_cell.length_b   1.000
_cell.length_c   1.000
_cell.angle_alpha   90.00
_cell.angle_beta   90.00
_cell.angle_gamma   90.00
#
_symmetry.space_group_name_H-M   'P 1'
#
loop_
_entity.id
_entity.type
_entity.pdbx_description
1 polymer ?
#
loop_
_entity_poly.entity_id
_entity_poly.type
_entity_poly.pdbx_seq_one_letter_code
_entity_poly.pdbx_strand_id
1 'polypeptide(L)'
;MTKNFLNIQEISQNIENIDFRNPNNHRAINDVILGAECGSYLNGLEEIGHQNVKFIREKCLKFYITAAIEIRNRFPFESDFLKKLNVFRPRTALYNHHRETSFRDISYIASQLNGFDERQIKIQWGHLYNDFSFEQKIRHSKSNFDEMWKKILKSFSPRRFPQLQSLTNAVRSLPHSNADPGRAFSVLTDLKTKKR
;
A
#
# COMPACT_ATOMS: atom_id res chain seq x y z
N MET A 1 3.51 9.30 6.14
CA MET A 1 3.65 10.67 5.60
C MET A 1 2.64 11.62 6.22
N THR A 2 1.33 11.31 6.22
CA THR A 2 0.30 12.16 6.84
C THR A 2 0.56 12.48 8.32
N LYS A 3 1.07 11.52 9.09
CA LYS A 3 1.53 11.70 10.49
C LYS A 3 2.58 12.79 10.69
N ASN A 4 3.30 13.16 9.65
CA ASN A 4 4.42 14.09 9.76
C ASN A 4 3.96 15.55 9.86
N PHE A 5 2.77 15.87 9.35
CA PHE A 5 2.31 17.25 9.24
C PHE A 5 0.84 17.46 9.62
N LEU A 6 0.05 16.39 9.75
CA LEU A 6 -1.34 16.47 10.23
C LEU A 6 -1.44 16.22 11.73
N ASN A 7 -2.47 16.81 12.32
CA ASN A 7 -2.90 16.54 13.68
C ASN A 7 -3.41 15.09 13.81
N ILE A 8 -3.15 14.45 14.95
CA ILE A 8 -3.46 13.03 15.17
C ILE A 8 -4.96 12.74 15.01
N GLN A 9 -5.82 13.70 15.38
CA GLN A 9 -7.28 13.61 15.28
C GLN A 9 -7.78 13.55 13.83
N GLU A 10 -7.03 14.09 12.87
CA GLU A 10 -7.40 14.04 11.45
C GLU A 10 -6.98 12.71 10.80
N ILE A 11 -5.98 12.03 11.38
CA ILE A 11 -5.43 10.78 10.85
C ILE A 11 -6.36 9.58 11.11
N SER A 12 -7.25 9.68 12.10
CA SER A 12 -8.27 8.68 12.36
C SER A 12 -9.45 8.74 11.39
N GLN A 13 -9.55 9.79 10.56
CA GLN A 13 -10.56 9.91 9.51
C GLN A 13 -10.16 9.16 8.24
N ASN A 14 -11.14 8.83 7.39
CA ASN A 14 -10.86 8.28 6.06
C ASN A 14 -10.02 9.28 5.26
N ILE A 15 -8.84 8.85 4.80
CA ILE A 15 -7.89 9.69 4.06
C ILE A 15 -8.49 10.32 2.80
N GLU A 16 -9.55 9.69 2.26
CA GLU A 16 -10.33 10.18 1.13
C GLU A 16 -11.06 11.49 1.44
N ASN A 17 -11.37 11.78 2.71
CA ASN A 17 -12.16 12.94 3.12
C ASN A 17 -11.33 14.05 3.77
N ILE A 18 -10.04 13.80 4.02
CA ILE A 18 -9.16 14.79 4.64
C ILE A 18 -8.91 15.95 3.68
N ASP A 19 -9.23 17.17 4.09
CA ASP A 19 -8.74 18.37 3.43
C ASP A 19 -7.31 18.68 3.87
N PHE A 20 -6.35 18.32 3.01
CA PHE A 20 -4.93 18.58 3.26
C PHE A 20 -4.56 20.06 3.15
N ARG A 21 -5.41 20.93 2.58
CA ARG A 21 -5.13 22.37 2.46
C ARG A 21 -5.58 23.15 3.69
N ASN A 22 -6.51 22.62 4.47
CA ASN A 22 -7.03 23.27 5.67
C ASN A 22 -5.92 23.42 6.74
N PRO A 23 -5.48 24.65 7.07
CA PRO A 23 -4.43 24.87 8.06
C PRO A 23 -4.78 24.35 9.46
N ASN A 24 -6.07 24.26 9.81
CA ASN A 24 -6.52 23.74 11.11
C ASN A 24 -6.21 22.25 11.27
N ASN A 25 -6.00 21.54 10.16
CA ASN A 25 -5.65 20.13 10.16
C ASN A 25 -4.14 19.92 10.34
N HIS A 26 -3.35 20.98 10.24
CA HIS A 26 -1.89 20.91 10.28
C HIS A 26 -1.36 21.03 11.70
N ARG A 27 -0.21 20.41 11.93
CA ARG A 27 0.60 20.63 13.12
C ARG A 27 1.12 22.06 13.12
N ALA A 28 1.46 22.56 14.31
CA ALA A 28 2.25 23.78 14.41
C ALA A 28 3.56 23.63 13.64
N ILE A 29 4.09 24.73 13.12
CA ILE A 29 5.22 24.72 12.20
C ILE A 29 6.48 24.05 12.78
N ASN A 30 6.67 24.20 14.09
CA ASN A 30 7.80 23.62 14.82
C ASN A 30 7.60 22.12 15.12
N ASP A 31 6.36 21.64 15.07
CA ASP A 31 5.99 20.24 15.33
C ASP A 31 5.92 19.38 14.06
N VAL A 32 6.19 19.98 12.89
CA VAL A 32 6.29 19.24 11.63
C VAL A 32 7.52 18.32 11.67
N ILE A 33 7.30 17.04 11.39
CA ILE A 33 8.33 15.99 11.50
C ILE A 33 9.09 15.90 10.17
N LEU A 34 10.35 16.33 10.17
CA LEU A 34 11.23 16.41 8.99
C LEU A 34 12.24 15.25 8.88
N GLY A 35 12.14 14.27 9.77
CA GLY A 35 13.15 13.22 9.96
C GLY A 35 14.21 13.64 10.98
N ALA A 36 14.92 12.67 11.56
CA ALA A 36 15.81 12.88 12.69
C ALA A 36 16.97 13.85 12.36
N GLU A 37 17.70 13.60 11.28
CA GLU A 37 18.86 14.41 10.88
C GLU A 37 18.48 15.86 10.56
N CYS A 38 17.47 16.05 9.71
CA CYS A 38 17.00 17.38 9.32
C CYS A 38 16.39 18.13 10.51
N GLY A 39 15.63 17.43 11.36
CA GLY A 39 15.06 18.00 12.58
C GLY A 39 16.14 18.49 13.55
N SER A 40 17.15 17.66 13.83
CA SER A 40 18.27 18.03 14.70
C SER A 40 19.06 19.22 14.14
N TYR A 41 19.34 19.22 12.83
CA TYR A 41 20.05 20.33 12.18
C TYR A 41 19.29 21.66 12.30
N LEU A 42 17.98 21.65 12.03
CA LEU A 42 17.16 22.86 12.11
C LEU A 42 16.97 23.34 13.55
N ASN A 43 16.86 22.43 14.52
CA ASN A 43 16.79 22.79 15.94
C ASN A 43 18.10 23.48 16.39
N GLY A 44 19.27 22.95 16.00
CA GLY A 44 20.55 23.59 16.30
C GLY A 44 20.71 24.98 15.67
N LEU A 45 20.18 25.18 14.45
CA LEU A 45 20.13 26.50 13.82
C LEU A 45 19.17 27.46 14.54
N GLU A 46 18.08 26.96 15.12
CA GLU A 46 17.10 27.75 15.88
C GLU A 46 17.69 28.22 17.21
N GLU A 47 18.45 27.36 17.90
CA GLU A 47 19.17 27.68 19.14
C GLU A 47 20.18 28.82 18.97
N ILE A 48 20.86 28.89 17.82
CA ILE A 48 21.78 30.00 17.48
C ILE A 48 21.07 31.22 16.86
N GLY A 49 19.73 31.23 16.80
CA GLY A 49 18.93 32.36 16.36
C GLY A 49 18.87 32.56 14.83
N HIS A 50 19.10 31.52 14.04
CA HIS A 50 19.11 31.64 12.58
C HIS A 50 17.69 31.92 12.03
N GLN A 51 17.51 33.06 11.37
CA GLN A 51 16.18 33.57 10.99
C GLN A 51 15.43 32.71 9.96
N ASN A 52 16.13 31.93 9.14
CA ASN A 52 15.51 31.14 8.06
C ASN A 52 14.88 29.80 8.49
N VAL A 53 15.03 29.37 9.76
CA VAL A 53 14.54 28.04 10.19
C VAL A 53 13.03 27.90 9.96
N LYS A 54 12.26 28.91 10.36
CA LYS A 54 10.80 28.93 10.16
C LYS A 54 10.42 28.84 8.68
N PHE A 55 11.09 29.62 7.83
CA PHE A 55 10.86 29.59 6.38
C PHE A 55 11.13 28.21 5.78
N ILE A 56 12.20 27.53 6.20
CA ILE A 56 12.51 26.17 5.73
C ILE A 56 11.41 25.19 6.15
N ARG A 57 10.98 25.25 7.42
CA ARG A 57 9.86 24.41 7.92
C ARG A 57 8.57 24.66 7.13
N GLU A 58 8.27 25.90 6.77
CA GLU A 58 7.10 26.25 5.92
C GLU A 58 7.20 25.63 4.52
N LYS A 59 8.39 25.62 3.92
CA LYS A 59 8.61 24.95 2.63
C LYS A 59 8.43 23.44 2.75
N CYS A 60 8.92 22.82 3.83
CA CYS A 60 8.73 21.39 4.07
C CYS A 60 7.26 21.03 4.31
N LEU A 61 6.52 21.84 5.08
CA LEU A 61 5.08 21.67 5.25
C LEU A 61 4.35 21.76 3.90
N LYS A 62 4.66 22.78 3.09
CA LYS A 62 4.10 22.93 1.74
C LYS A 62 4.41 21.71 0.86
N PHE A 63 5.63 21.17 0.95
CA PHE A 63 6.00 19.95 0.25
C PHE A 63 5.11 18.77 0.67
N TYR A 64 4.93 18.53 1.97
CA TYR A 64 4.09 17.43 2.45
C TYR A 64 2.63 17.58 2.04
N ILE A 65 2.06 18.78 2.14
CA ILE A 65 0.69 19.07 1.69
C ILE A 65 0.56 18.76 0.20
N THR A 66 1.48 19.26 -0.61
CA THR A 66 1.48 19.05 -2.07
C THR A 66 1.61 17.57 -2.39
N ALA A 67 2.56 16.86 -1.77
CA ALA A 67 2.75 15.43 -1.97
C ALA A 67 1.50 14.62 -1.58
N ALA A 68 0.85 14.94 -0.46
CA ALA A 68 -0.37 14.26 -0.02
C ALA A 68 -1.53 14.48 -1.01
N ILE A 69 -1.70 15.70 -1.51
CA ILE A 69 -2.71 16.03 -2.53
C ILE A 69 -2.44 15.26 -3.82
N GLU A 70 -1.20 15.25 -4.31
CA GLU A 70 -0.84 14.55 -5.54
C GLU A 70 -0.98 13.03 -5.40
N ILE A 71 -0.63 12.46 -4.24
CA ILE A 71 -0.91 11.05 -3.95
C ILE A 71 -2.41 10.80 -3.97
N ARG A 72 -3.22 11.66 -3.32
CA ARG A 72 -4.68 11.49 -3.29
C ARG A 72 -5.29 11.54 -4.69
N ASN A 73 -4.84 12.46 -5.53
CA ASN A 73 -5.34 12.64 -6.88
C ASN A 73 -4.99 11.48 -7.83
N ARG A 74 -3.86 10.80 -7.59
CA ARG A 74 -3.35 9.74 -8.48
C ARG A 74 -3.65 8.33 -7.98
N PHE A 75 -3.90 8.17 -6.68
CA PHE A 75 -4.23 6.87 -6.11
C PHE A 75 -5.71 6.55 -6.36
N PRO A 76 -6.04 5.41 -6.98
CA PRO A 76 -7.41 5.12 -7.39
C PRO A 76 -8.21 4.50 -6.22
N PHE A 77 -8.61 5.32 -5.24
CA PHE A 77 -9.38 4.89 -4.05
C PHE A 77 -10.67 4.13 -4.41
N GLU A 78 -11.34 4.57 -5.47
CA GLU A 78 -12.58 3.94 -5.96
C GLU A 78 -12.35 2.69 -6.80
N SER A 79 -11.11 2.23 -6.97
CA SER A 79 -10.81 1.03 -7.74
C SER A 79 -11.43 -0.21 -7.13
N ASP A 80 -12.40 -0.80 -7.83
CA ASP A 80 -12.98 -2.10 -7.48
C ASP A 80 -11.91 -3.18 -7.39
N PHE A 81 -10.88 -3.12 -8.25
CA PHE A 81 -9.75 -4.03 -8.18
C PHE A 81 -9.05 -3.95 -6.82
N LEU A 82 -8.65 -2.76 -6.37
CA LEU A 82 -8.00 -2.60 -5.06
C LEU A 82 -8.90 -2.98 -3.89
N LYS A 83 -10.19 -2.62 -3.95
CA LYS A 83 -11.19 -3.01 -2.94
C LYS A 83 -11.32 -4.53 -2.83
N LYS A 84 -11.28 -5.24 -3.96
CA LYS A 84 -11.41 -6.72 -4.03
C LYS A 84 -10.16 -7.46 -3.57
N LEU A 85 -8.97 -6.85 -3.63
CA LEU A 85 -7.73 -7.45 -3.07
C LEU A 85 -7.86 -7.81 -1.57
N ASN A 86 -8.83 -7.23 -0.85
CA ASN A 86 -9.16 -7.59 0.53
C ASN A 86 -9.49 -9.09 0.71
N VAL A 87 -9.87 -9.79 -0.35
CA VAL A 87 -10.11 -11.25 -0.33
C VAL A 87 -8.87 -12.04 0.11
N PHE A 88 -7.67 -11.54 -0.18
CA PHE A 88 -6.42 -12.18 0.19
C PHE A 88 -5.92 -11.81 1.59
N ARG A 89 -6.64 -10.96 2.34
CA ARG A 89 -6.30 -10.66 3.74
C ARG A 89 -6.38 -11.94 4.57
N PRO A 90 -5.52 -12.12 5.59
CA PRO A 90 -5.47 -13.35 6.35
C PRO A 90 -6.80 -13.83 6.93
N ARG A 91 -7.56 -12.91 7.52
CA ARG A 91 -8.89 -13.22 8.07
C ARG A 91 -9.86 -13.66 6.98
N THR A 92 -9.92 -12.95 5.85
CA THR A 92 -10.83 -13.27 4.75
C THR A 92 -10.44 -14.58 4.07
N ALA A 93 -9.16 -14.78 3.78
CA ALA A 93 -8.68 -15.93 3.04
C ALA A 93 -8.89 -17.25 3.79
N LEU A 94 -8.68 -17.25 5.11
CA LEU A 94 -8.70 -18.46 5.94
C LEU A 94 -10.05 -18.76 6.61
N TYR A 95 -10.86 -17.74 6.90
CA TYR A 95 -12.10 -17.89 7.68
C TYR A 95 -13.39 -17.66 6.89
N ASN A 96 -13.33 -17.13 5.67
CA ASN A 96 -14.55 -16.95 4.90
C ASN A 96 -15.10 -18.31 4.43
N HIS A 97 -16.18 -18.75 5.07
CA HIS A 97 -16.90 -19.98 4.75
C HIS A 97 -17.75 -19.83 3.47
N HIS A 98 -18.11 -18.61 3.07
CA HIS A 98 -18.76 -18.32 1.81
C HIS A 98 -17.73 -18.26 0.67
N ARG A 99 -17.18 -19.42 0.30
CA ARG A 99 -16.15 -19.53 -0.74
C ARG A 99 -16.63 -19.05 -2.10
N GLU A 100 -17.90 -19.26 -2.46
CA GLU A 100 -18.46 -18.77 -3.72
C GLU A 100 -18.44 -17.25 -3.83
N THR A 101 -18.84 -16.54 -2.77
CA THR A 101 -18.83 -15.06 -2.75
C THR A 101 -17.40 -14.52 -2.81
N SER A 102 -16.48 -15.07 -2.00
CA SER A 102 -15.07 -14.66 -2.05
C SER A 102 -14.38 -15.04 -3.37
N PHE A 103 -14.81 -16.13 -4.01
CA PHE A 103 -14.26 -16.53 -5.29
C PHE A 103 -14.62 -15.54 -6.41
N ARG A 104 -15.78 -14.86 -6.35
CA ARG A 104 -16.11 -13.79 -7.32
C ARG A 104 -15.06 -12.68 -7.34
N ASP A 105 -14.56 -12.29 -6.16
CA ASP A 105 -13.51 -11.27 -6.07
C ASP A 105 -12.18 -11.78 -6.64
N ILE A 106 -11.83 -13.04 -6.40
CA ILE A 106 -10.62 -13.67 -6.95
C ILE A 106 -10.70 -13.81 -8.47
N SER A 107 -11.84 -14.27 -8.98
CA SER A 107 -12.13 -14.39 -10.40
C SER A 107 -11.98 -13.03 -11.09
N TYR A 108 -12.57 -11.98 -10.51
CA TYR A 108 -12.39 -10.62 -10.99
C TYR A 108 -10.90 -10.23 -11.04
N ILE A 109 -10.14 -10.41 -9.96
CA ILE A 109 -8.71 -10.05 -9.91
C ILE A 109 -7.90 -10.83 -10.95
N ALA A 110 -8.13 -12.14 -11.06
CA ALA A 110 -7.45 -13.00 -12.04
C ALA A 110 -7.76 -12.56 -13.49
N SER A 111 -9.00 -12.15 -13.76
CA SER A 111 -9.41 -11.63 -15.08
C SER A 111 -8.73 -10.31 -15.43
N GLN A 112 -8.36 -9.48 -14.45
CA GLN A 112 -7.66 -8.21 -14.70
C GLN A 112 -6.16 -8.40 -14.93
N LEU A 113 -5.58 -9.46 -14.38
CA LEU A 113 -4.14 -9.76 -14.49
C LEU A 113 -3.81 -10.68 -15.68
N ASN A 114 -4.82 -11.35 -16.26
CA ASN A 114 -4.71 -12.33 -17.35
C ASN A 114 -3.79 -13.53 -17.05
N GLY A 115 -3.89 -14.58 -17.87
CA GLY A 115 -2.95 -15.72 -17.81
C GLY A 115 -3.18 -16.71 -16.67
N PHE A 116 -4.37 -16.69 -16.04
CA PHE A 116 -4.73 -17.60 -14.96
C PHE A 116 -5.85 -18.57 -15.36
N ASP A 117 -5.77 -19.81 -14.88
CA ASP A 117 -6.85 -20.79 -15.01
C ASP A 117 -7.85 -20.62 -13.85
N GLU A 118 -8.98 -19.99 -14.15
CA GLU A 118 -10.04 -19.71 -13.18
C GLU A 118 -10.56 -20.99 -12.49
N ARG A 119 -10.71 -22.09 -13.24
CA ARG A 119 -11.21 -23.36 -12.69
C ARG A 119 -10.22 -23.92 -11.66
N GLN A 120 -8.94 -23.88 -11.99
CA GLN A 120 -7.89 -24.33 -11.07
C GLN A 120 -7.79 -23.44 -9.83
N ILE A 121 -7.94 -22.11 -9.99
CA ILE A 121 -7.97 -21.20 -8.85
C ILE A 121 -9.18 -21.51 -7.96
N LYS A 122 -10.36 -21.78 -8.53
CA LYS A 122 -11.56 -22.12 -7.75
C LYS A 122 -11.34 -23.33 -6.86
N ILE A 123 -10.78 -24.40 -7.43
CA ILE A 123 -10.46 -25.64 -6.73
C ILE A 123 -9.44 -25.37 -5.61
N GLN A 124 -8.35 -24.69 -5.93
CA GLN A 124 -7.29 -24.34 -4.97
C GLN A 124 -7.80 -23.44 -3.85
N TRP A 125 -8.68 -22.49 -4.17
CA TRP A 125 -9.33 -21.62 -3.20
C TRP A 125 -10.24 -22.41 -2.28
N GLY A 126 -11.08 -23.32 -2.78
CA GLY A 126 -11.91 -24.19 -1.94
C GLY A 126 -11.06 -25.00 -0.95
N HIS A 127 -10.00 -25.62 -1.45
CA HIS A 127 -9.05 -26.38 -0.63
C HIS A 127 -8.35 -25.57 0.45
N LEU A 128 -7.96 -24.32 0.16
CA LEU A 128 -7.29 -23.46 1.15
C LEU A 128 -8.11 -23.31 2.45
N TYR A 129 -9.44 -23.33 2.39
CA TYR A 129 -10.27 -23.26 3.59
C TYR A 129 -10.27 -24.57 4.40
N ASN A 130 -10.21 -25.72 3.72
CA ASN A 130 -10.30 -27.05 4.34
C ASN A 130 -8.95 -27.59 4.83
N ASP A 131 -7.86 -27.20 4.19
CA ASP A 131 -6.52 -27.75 4.44
C ASP A 131 -5.87 -27.26 5.75
N PHE A 132 -6.45 -26.27 6.43
CA PHE A 132 -5.91 -25.74 7.68
C PHE A 132 -6.81 -26.04 8.87
N SER A 133 -6.20 -26.52 9.96
CA SER A 133 -6.88 -26.65 11.25
C SER A 133 -7.25 -25.27 11.82
N PHE A 134 -8.23 -25.25 12.72
CA PHE A 134 -8.65 -24.01 13.39
C PHE A 134 -7.48 -23.28 14.09
N GLU A 135 -6.60 -24.02 14.76
CA GLU A 135 -5.42 -23.48 15.43
C GLU A 135 -4.42 -22.87 14.44
N GLN A 136 -4.19 -23.53 13.30
CA GLN A 136 -3.33 -23.00 12.25
C GLN A 136 -3.91 -21.70 11.69
N LYS A 137 -5.22 -21.64 11.46
CA LYS A 137 -5.90 -20.41 11.02
C LYS A 137 -5.71 -19.26 12.02
N ILE A 138 -5.77 -19.52 13.32
CA ILE A 138 -5.55 -18.49 14.36
C ILE A 138 -4.12 -17.96 14.29
N ARG A 139 -3.15 -18.88 14.21
CA ARG A 139 -1.74 -18.50 14.13
C ARG A 139 -1.42 -17.69 12.87
N HIS A 140 -1.97 -18.09 11.73
CA HIS A 140 -1.73 -17.43 10.45
C HIS A 140 -2.46 -16.09 10.32
N SER A 141 -3.65 -15.93 10.91
CA SER A 141 -4.42 -14.69 10.82
C SER A 141 -3.86 -13.53 11.64
N LYS A 142 -3.01 -13.80 12.64
CA LYS A 142 -2.25 -12.78 13.37
C LYS A 142 -1.05 -12.23 12.59
N SER A 143 -0.66 -12.87 11.48
CA SER A 143 0.46 -12.42 10.63
C SER A 143 -0.01 -11.35 9.63
N ASN A 144 0.91 -10.53 9.13
CA ASN A 144 0.62 -9.66 7.99
C ASN A 144 0.40 -10.48 6.70
N PHE A 145 -0.15 -9.85 5.67
CA PHE A 145 -0.45 -10.48 4.38
C PHE A 145 0.75 -11.28 3.82
N ASP A 146 1.92 -10.64 3.79
CA ASP A 146 3.12 -11.22 3.21
C ASP A 146 3.61 -12.46 3.96
N GLU A 147 3.69 -12.35 5.29
CA GLU A 147 4.14 -13.44 6.15
C GLU A 147 3.16 -14.61 6.17
N MET A 148 1.85 -14.32 6.07
CA MET A 148 0.86 -15.37 5.94
C MET A 148 1.05 -16.14 4.62
N TRP A 149 1.04 -15.45 3.48
CA TRP A 149 1.12 -16.11 2.18
C TRP A 149 2.44 -16.86 2.00
N LYS A 150 3.56 -16.31 2.48
CA LYS A 150 4.84 -17.04 2.52
C LYS A 150 4.73 -18.35 3.31
N LYS A 151 4.09 -18.34 4.48
CA LYS A 151 3.91 -19.55 5.31
C LYS A 151 2.98 -20.55 4.64
N ILE A 152 1.81 -20.11 4.16
CA ILE A 152 0.85 -20.97 3.44
C ILE A 152 1.54 -21.68 2.28
N LEU A 153 2.27 -20.93 1.44
CA LEU A 153 2.92 -21.48 0.26
C LEU A 153 4.12 -22.38 0.57
N LYS A 154 4.75 -22.23 1.74
CA LYS A 154 5.82 -23.13 2.22
C LYS A 154 5.30 -24.36 2.97
N SER A 155 4.13 -24.28 3.58
CA SER A 155 3.55 -25.37 4.39
C SER A 155 3.09 -26.56 3.55
N PHE A 156 2.94 -26.38 2.24
CA PHE A 156 2.57 -27.45 1.32
C PHE A 156 3.64 -27.67 0.27
N SER A 157 3.56 -28.80 -0.42
CA SER A 157 4.39 -29.01 -1.60
C SER A 157 4.15 -27.86 -2.60
N PRO A 158 5.17 -27.44 -3.37
CA PRO A 158 5.05 -26.36 -4.36
C PRO A 158 3.93 -26.57 -5.39
N ARG A 159 3.40 -27.79 -5.48
CA ARG A 159 2.34 -28.20 -6.42
C ARG A 159 0.94 -28.12 -5.84
N ARG A 160 0.76 -27.83 -4.55
CA ARG A 160 -0.58 -27.82 -3.92
C ARG A 160 -1.44 -26.64 -4.37
N PHE A 161 -0.83 -25.47 -4.52
CA PHE A 161 -1.52 -24.21 -4.85
C PHE A 161 -0.80 -23.38 -5.94
N PRO A 162 -0.41 -23.97 -7.09
CA PRO A 162 0.45 -23.29 -8.07
C PRO A 162 -0.20 -22.06 -8.71
N GLN A 163 -1.51 -22.09 -8.98
CA GLN A 163 -2.22 -20.96 -9.59
C GLN A 163 -2.45 -19.86 -8.57
N LEU A 164 -2.83 -20.23 -7.35
CA LEU A 164 -3.00 -19.27 -6.26
C LEU A 164 -1.67 -18.64 -5.82
N GLN A 165 -0.56 -19.39 -5.86
CA GLN A 165 0.79 -18.88 -5.66
C GLN A 165 1.16 -17.85 -6.74
N SER A 166 0.95 -18.19 -8.01
CA SER A 166 1.23 -17.28 -9.12
C SER A 166 0.39 -16.00 -9.01
N LEU A 167 -0.91 -16.14 -8.69
CA LEU A 167 -1.82 -15.01 -8.56
C LEU A 167 -1.44 -14.09 -7.39
N THR A 168 -1.12 -14.68 -6.24
CA THR A 168 -0.70 -13.90 -5.06
C THR A 168 0.66 -13.23 -5.28
N ASN A 169 1.57 -13.87 -6.01
CA ASN A 169 2.83 -13.24 -6.44
C ASN A 169 2.61 -12.10 -7.43
N ALA A 170 1.69 -12.25 -8.39
CA ALA A 170 1.33 -11.17 -9.31
C ALA A 170 0.77 -9.96 -8.55
N VAL A 171 -0.13 -10.20 -7.59
CA VAL A 171 -0.64 -9.15 -6.69
C VAL A 171 0.48 -8.49 -5.87
N ARG A 172 1.44 -9.26 -5.36
CA ARG A 172 2.62 -8.73 -4.65
C ARG A 172 3.56 -7.92 -5.54
N SER A 173 3.58 -8.22 -6.83
CA SER A 173 4.42 -7.51 -7.81
C SER A 173 3.78 -6.22 -8.32
N LEU A 174 2.52 -5.96 -7.96
CA LEU A 174 1.88 -4.70 -8.31
C LEU A 174 2.68 -3.55 -7.69
N PRO A 175 3.10 -2.57 -8.50
CA PRO A 175 3.87 -1.46 -7.98
C PRO A 175 3.01 -0.72 -6.97
N HIS A 176 3.59 -0.42 -5.80
CA HIS A 176 2.92 0.40 -4.79
C HIS A 176 2.69 1.86 -5.25
N SER A 177 3.14 2.22 -6.46
CA SER A 177 3.00 3.55 -7.08
C SER A 177 3.04 3.46 -8.60
N ASN A 178 2.21 4.26 -9.28
CA ASN A 178 2.22 4.43 -10.74
C ASN A 178 3.51 5.13 -11.27
N ALA A 179 4.44 5.51 -10.40
CA ALA A 179 5.67 6.21 -10.75
C ALA A 179 6.76 5.32 -11.39
N ASP A 180 6.71 4.00 -11.20
CA ASP A 180 7.74 3.09 -11.72
C ASP A 180 7.76 3.01 -13.26
N PRO A 181 6.62 2.81 -13.95
CA PRO A 181 6.59 2.90 -15.41
C PRO A 181 6.96 4.30 -15.91
N GLY A 182 6.48 5.35 -15.23
CA GLY A 182 6.74 6.75 -15.61
C GLY A 182 8.23 7.12 -15.58
N ARG A 183 9.00 6.60 -14.62
CA ARG A 183 10.47 6.75 -14.59
C ARG A 183 11.15 6.02 -15.74
N ALA A 184 10.72 4.81 -16.08
CA ALA A 184 11.24 4.07 -17.23
C ALA A 184 10.96 4.82 -18.55
N PHE A 185 9.76 5.38 -18.71
CA PHE A 185 9.41 6.21 -19.87
C PHE A 185 10.20 7.52 -19.91
N SER A 186 10.47 8.17 -18.76
CA SER A 186 11.30 9.38 -18.70
C SER A 186 12.73 9.11 -19.17
N VAL A 187 13.34 8.00 -18.75
CA VAL A 187 14.68 7.58 -19.20
C VAL A 187 14.70 7.30 -20.71
N LEU A 188 13.68 6.63 -21.24
CA LEU A 188 13.55 6.38 -22.68
C LEU A 188 13.33 7.68 -23.49
N THR A 189 12.64 8.65 -22.90
CA THR A 189 12.40 9.94 -23.53
C THR A 189 13.69 10.77 -23.56
N ASP A 190 14.47 10.79 -22.46
CA ASP A 190 15.78 11.45 -22.40
C ASP A 190 16.79 10.86 -23.40
N LEU A 191 16.75 9.55 -23.64
CA LEU A 191 17.56 8.88 -24.66
C LEU A 191 17.15 9.27 -26.09
N LYS A 192 15.87 9.59 -26.32
CA LYS A 192 15.36 10.05 -27.62
C LYS A 192 15.59 11.54 -27.86
N THR A 193 15.60 12.36 -26.81
CA THR A 193 15.68 13.83 -26.92
C THR A 193 17.09 14.38 -26.79
N LYS A 194 18.04 13.65 -26.18
CA LYS A 194 19.47 13.97 -26.28
C LYS A 194 19.96 13.60 -27.69
N LYS A 195 19.86 14.57 -28.61
CA LYS A 195 20.55 14.55 -29.90
C LYS A 195 22.02 14.17 -29.69
N ARG A 196 22.40 13.04 -30.30
CA ARG A 196 23.78 12.69 -30.59
C ARG A 196 24.34 13.66 -31.64
#